data_AF-A0AAX2CD62-F1
#
_entry.id   AF-A0AAX2CD62-F1
#
_cell.length_a   1.000
_cell.length_b   1.000
_cell.length_c   1.000
_cell.angle_alpha   90.00
_cell.angle_beta   90.00
_cell.angle_gamma   90.00
#
_symmetry.space_group_name_H-M   'P 1'
#
loop_
_entity.id
_entity.type
_entity.pdbx_description
1 polymer ?
#
loop_
_entity_poly.entity_id
_entity_poly.type
_entity_poly.pdbx_seq_one_letter_code
_entity_poly.pdbx_strand_id
1 'polypeptide(L)'
;MTNEGKVGTYKQLVKQGTAFDNITPHHMPSAEKMKQAGIKRNDGVSMNMEQPHPGTGGRHRETYTYGLSGEKSKAYLNLSFRDALAHDILDARRIYIKDGLYTAEIREGLREVIKRNKELYPHLFDK
;
A
#
# COMPACT_ATOMS: atom_id res chain seq x y z
N MET A 1 17.30 1.54 -2.22
CA MET A 1 16.61 2.75 -2.74
C MET A 1 16.24 3.64 -1.57
N THR A 2 16.46 4.95 -1.62
CA THR A 2 16.39 5.84 -0.44
C THR A 2 14.96 6.09 0.08
N ASN A 3 13.93 5.82 -0.72
CA ASN A 3 12.53 6.15 -0.39
C ASN A 3 11.59 4.93 -0.30
N GLU A 4 12.04 3.73 -0.63
CA GLU A 4 11.22 2.52 -0.52
C GLU A 4 10.92 2.21 0.95
N GLY A 5 9.69 1.78 1.25
CA GLY A 5 9.23 1.54 2.62
C GLY A 5 8.77 2.79 3.38
N LYS A 6 8.91 4.01 2.83
CA LYS A 6 8.35 5.23 3.44
C LYS A 6 6.83 5.21 3.39
N VAL A 7 6.20 5.67 4.47
CA VAL A 7 4.74 5.62 4.66
C VAL A 7 4.17 7.02 4.85
N GLY A 8 3.01 7.26 4.24
CA GLY A 8 2.27 8.50 4.36
C GLY A 8 0.89 8.37 3.73
N THR A 9 0.12 9.45 3.72
CA THR A 9 -1.01 9.51 2.79
C THR A 9 -0.47 9.60 1.36
N TYR A 10 -1.27 9.15 0.38
CA TYR A 10 -0.86 9.22 -1.03
C TYR A 10 -0.42 10.63 -1.43
N LYS A 11 -1.14 11.67 -1.01
CA LYS A 11 -0.78 13.08 -1.28
C LYS A 11 0.57 13.47 -0.68
N GLN A 12 0.87 13.02 0.54
CA GLN A 12 2.15 13.31 1.20
C GLN A 12 3.30 12.67 0.43
N LEU A 13 3.17 11.39 0.08
CA LEU A 13 4.23 10.65 -0.62
C LEU A 13 4.45 11.17 -2.05
N VAL A 14 3.40 11.53 -2.79
CA VAL A 14 3.54 12.17 -4.11
C VAL A 14 4.25 13.53 -3.99
N LYS A 15 3.95 14.33 -2.96
CA LYS A 15 4.60 15.63 -2.75
C LYS A 15 6.10 15.49 -2.39
N GLN A 16 6.46 14.40 -1.70
CA GLN A 16 7.83 14.12 -1.27
C GLN A 16 8.63 13.31 -2.30
N GLY A 17 7.96 12.76 -3.31
CA GLY A 17 8.58 11.94 -4.34
C GLY A 17 9.55 12.73 -5.21
N THR A 18 10.53 12.03 -5.77
CA THR A 18 11.49 12.61 -6.73
C THR A 18 11.15 12.10 -8.13
N ALA A 19 11.23 12.97 -9.14
CA ALA A 19 11.00 12.54 -10.51
C ALA A 19 12.01 11.44 -10.91
N PHE A 20 11.51 10.38 -11.57
CA PHE A 20 12.32 9.26 -12.06
C PHE A 20 13.07 8.45 -10.98
N ASP A 21 12.60 8.49 -9.73
CA ASP A 21 13.21 7.71 -8.63
C ASP A 21 12.82 6.22 -8.62
N ASN A 22 11.99 5.78 -9.56
CA ASN A 22 11.44 4.42 -9.67
C ASN A 22 10.65 3.99 -8.43
N ILE A 23 10.06 4.93 -7.70
CA ILE A 23 9.22 4.66 -6.53
C ILE A 23 7.78 5.10 -6.80
N THR A 24 6.81 4.32 -6.34
CA THR A 24 5.40 4.66 -6.42
C THR A 24 4.70 4.33 -5.10
N PRO A 25 3.86 5.23 -4.55
CA PRO A 25 3.06 4.93 -3.38
C PRO A 25 1.98 3.87 -3.69
N HIS A 26 1.99 2.77 -2.96
CA HIS A 26 0.96 1.73 -2.99
C HIS A 26 -0.05 1.91 -1.86
N HIS A 27 -1.34 2.01 -2.16
CA HIS A 27 -2.42 2.10 -1.16
C HIS A 27 -2.63 0.77 -0.42
N MET A 28 -2.69 0.82 0.92
CA MET A 28 -2.97 -0.34 1.77
C MET A 28 -3.86 0.07 2.96
N PRO A 29 -5.18 -0.21 2.95
CA PRO A 29 -5.95 -0.90 1.91
C PRO A 29 -5.96 -0.15 0.57
N SER A 30 -6.30 -0.83 -0.53
CA SER A 30 -6.42 -0.20 -1.85
C SER A 30 -7.34 1.04 -1.84
N ALA A 31 -7.07 1.97 -2.76
CA ALA A 31 -7.85 3.21 -2.86
C ALA A 31 -9.36 2.96 -3.06
N GLU A 32 -9.73 1.95 -3.86
CA GLU A 32 -11.15 1.62 -4.08
C GLU A 32 -11.82 1.05 -2.83
N LYS A 33 -11.09 0.30 -1.98
CA LYS A 33 -11.63 -0.13 -0.69
C LYS A 33 -11.90 1.06 0.23
N MET A 34 -10.92 1.95 0.36
CA MET A 34 -11.04 3.14 1.22
C MET A 34 -12.16 4.09 0.74
N LYS A 35 -12.39 4.16 -0.58
CA LYS A 35 -13.49 4.92 -1.17
C LYS A 35 -14.87 4.43 -0.74
N GLN A 36 -15.06 3.15 -0.41
CA GLN A 36 -16.34 2.64 0.13
C GLN A 36 -16.71 3.29 1.47
N ALA A 37 -15.72 3.78 2.22
CA ALA A 37 -15.92 4.55 3.46
C ALA A 37 -15.90 6.07 3.23
N GLY A 38 -15.95 6.54 1.97
CA GLY A 38 -15.90 7.98 1.64
C GLY A 38 -14.51 8.61 1.72
N ILE A 39 -13.46 7.82 1.91
CA ILE A 39 -12.08 8.32 1.99
C ILE A 39 -11.53 8.56 0.59
N LYS A 40 -11.06 9.78 0.32
CA LYS A 40 -10.51 10.16 -0.98
C LYS A 40 -9.16 9.48 -1.20
N ARG A 41 -8.83 9.19 -2.46
CA ARG A 41 -7.55 8.58 -2.86
C ARG A 41 -6.31 9.29 -2.28
N ASN A 42 -6.35 10.62 -2.18
CA ASN A 42 -5.26 11.44 -1.66
C ASN A 42 -5.01 11.25 -0.15
N ASP A 43 -6.03 10.81 0.57
CA ASP A 43 -6.01 10.70 2.03
C ASP A 43 -5.74 9.26 2.48
N GLY A 44 -5.94 8.28 1.60
CA GLY A 44 -5.60 6.87 1.85
C GLY A 44 -4.12 6.68 2.19
N VAL A 45 -3.86 5.81 3.17
CA VAL A 45 -2.51 5.45 3.61
C VAL A 45 -1.83 4.59 2.55
N SER A 46 -0.56 4.87 2.29
CA SER A 46 0.25 4.20 1.28
C SER A 46 1.68 3.98 1.78
N MET A 47 2.37 3.02 1.18
CA MET A 47 3.81 2.84 1.33
C MET A 47 4.48 2.94 -0.04
N ASN A 48 5.61 3.61 -0.10
CA ASN A 48 6.46 3.66 -1.28
C ASN A 48 7.01 2.25 -1.60
N MET A 49 6.80 1.82 -2.84
CA MET A 49 7.31 0.55 -3.38
C MET A 49 7.99 0.79 -4.72
N GLU A 50 9.00 -0.02 -5.05
CA GLU A 50 9.66 0.07 -6.35
C GLU A 50 8.70 -0.17 -7.52
N GLN A 51 8.81 0.72 -8.50
CA GLN A 51 8.19 0.62 -9.80
C GLN A 51 9.07 1.32 -10.85
N PRO A 52 9.89 0.58 -11.63
CA PRO A 52 10.70 1.17 -12.68
C PRO A 52 9.84 1.90 -13.72
N HIS A 53 10.21 3.15 -14.05
CA HIS A 53 9.55 3.96 -15.07
C HIS A 53 10.52 4.92 -15.79
N PRO A 54 10.66 4.83 -17.13
CA PRO A 54 10.05 3.82 -18.01
C PRO A 54 10.59 2.41 -17.71
N GLY A 55 9.79 1.38 -17.96
CA GLY A 55 10.18 -0.03 -17.71
C GLY A 55 9.05 -0.94 -17.22
N THR A 56 9.40 -2.21 -17.03
CA THR A 56 8.52 -3.28 -16.55
C THR A 56 8.97 -3.81 -15.18
N GLY A 57 8.14 -4.62 -14.52
CA GLY A 57 8.46 -5.23 -13.21
C GLY A 57 8.29 -4.28 -12.03
N GLY A 58 8.96 -4.58 -10.92
CA GLY A 58 8.89 -3.80 -9.68
C GLY A 58 7.79 -4.27 -8.74
N ARG A 59 8.12 -4.24 -7.45
CA ARG A 59 7.29 -4.79 -6.36
C ARG A 59 5.90 -4.18 -6.29
N HIS A 60 5.74 -2.90 -6.66
CA HIS A 60 4.42 -2.27 -6.74
C HIS A 60 3.48 -3.03 -7.69
N ARG A 61 3.97 -3.48 -8.85
CA ARG A 61 3.18 -4.20 -9.85
C ARG A 61 2.89 -5.66 -9.47
N GLU A 62 3.66 -6.22 -8.53
CA GLU A 62 3.46 -7.58 -8.01
C GLU A 62 2.38 -7.66 -6.94
N THR A 63 1.97 -6.53 -6.37
CA THR A 63 0.91 -6.50 -5.36
C THR A 63 -0.42 -7.01 -5.92
N TYR A 64 -1.16 -7.76 -5.12
CA TYR A 64 -2.44 -8.35 -5.49
C TYR A 64 -3.44 -7.29 -5.97
N THR A 65 -3.44 -6.11 -5.34
CA THR A 65 -4.37 -5.03 -5.65
C THR A 65 -3.91 -4.14 -6.82
N TYR A 66 -2.74 -4.40 -7.41
CA TYR A 66 -2.33 -3.73 -8.64
C TYR A 66 -3.23 -4.13 -9.81
N GLY A 67 -3.86 -3.14 -10.45
CA GLY A 67 -4.72 -3.36 -11.63
C GLY A 67 -5.93 -4.26 -11.37
N LEU A 68 -6.38 -4.35 -10.10
CA LEU A 68 -7.44 -5.25 -9.67
C LEU A 68 -8.75 -5.02 -10.44
N SER A 69 -9.29 -6.08 -11.05
CA SER A 69 -10.54 -6.03 -11.84
C SER A 69 -11.32 -7.35 -11.75
N GLY A 70 -12.57 -7.35 -12.24
CA GLY A 70 -13.42 -8.53 -12.31
C GLY A 70 -13.75 -9.16 -10.94
N GLU A 71 -13.88 -10.48 -10.90
CA GLU A 71 -14.25 -11.24 -9.69
C GLU A 71 -13.24 -11.08 -8.55
N LYS A 72 -11.94 -10.97 -8.86
CA LYS A 72 -10.91 -10.70 -7.84
C LYS A 72 -11.14 -9.38 -7.13
N SER A 73 -11.55 -8.35 -7.87
CA SER A 73 -11.91 -7.05 -7.30
C SER A 73 -13.12 -7.14 -6.40
N LYS A 74 -14.19 -7.82 -6.84
CA LYS A 74 -15.38 -8.05 -6.02
C LYS A 74 -15.04 -8.77 -4.70
N ALA A 75 -14.28 -9.86 -4.78
CA ALA A 75 -13.90 -10.64 -3.61
C ALA A 75 -13.11 -9.80 -2.59
N TYR A 76 -12.11 -9.04 -3.04
CA TYR A 76 -11.33 -8.16 -2.19
C TYR A 76 -12.16 -7.02 -1.60
N LEU A 77 -13.01 -6.38 -2.42
CA LEU A 77 -13.84 -5.26 -1.97
C LEU A 77 -14.92 -5.69 -0.95
N ASN A 78 -15.28 -6.97 -0.90
CA ASN A 78 -16.19 -7.55 0.09
C ASN A 78 -15.52 -7.87 1.44
N LEU A 79 -14.19 -7.82 1.54
CA LEU A 79 -13.49 -7.99 2.82
C LEU A 79 -13.89 -6.90 3.81
N SER A 80 -13.78 -7.18 5.12
CA SER A 80 -13.79 -6.09 6.11
C SER A 80 -12.59 -5.16 5.86
N PHE A 81 -12.64 -3.91 6.32
CA PHE A 81 -11.49 -2.99 6.19
C PHE A 81 -10.22 -3.56 6.84
N ARG A 82 -10.39 -4.25 7.98
CA ARG A 82 -9.30 -4.93 8.69
C ARG A 82 -8.71 -6.08 7.89
N ASP A 83 -9.55 -6.90 7.29
CA ASP A 83 -9.08 -8.03 6.47
C ASP A 83 -8.43 -7.54 5.19
N ALA A 84 -8.94 -6.46 4.57
CA ALA A 84 -8.30 -5.84 3.41
C ALA A 84 -6.92 -5.26 3.77
N LEU A 85 -6.79 -4.59 4.92
CA LEU A 85 -5.50 -4.10 5.41
C LEU A 85 -4.53 -5.26 5.68
N ALA A 86 -4.99 -6.30 6.39
CA ALA A 86 -4.17 -7.47 6.68
C ALA A 86 -3.74 -8.19 5.40
N HIS A 87 -4.64 -8.32 4.43
CA HIS A 87 -4.38 -8.90 3.12
C HIS A 87 -3.23 -8.17 2.42
N ASP A 88 -3.32 -6.84 2.29
CA ASP A 88 -2.30 -6.05 1.57
C ASP A 88 -0.95 -6.03 2.30
N ILE A 89 -0.95 -5.99 3.64
CA ILE A 89 0.29 -6.08 4.42
C ILE A 89 0.98 -7.44 4.24
N LEU A 90 0.21 -8.54 4.27
CA LEU A 90 0.76 -9.89 4.09
C LEU A 90 1.28 -10.09 2.68
N ASP A 91 0.58 -9.55 1.69
CA ASP A 91 0.99 -9.59 0.29
C ASP A 91 2.30 -8.83 0.06
N ALA A 92 2.38 -7.56 0.46
CA ALA A 92 3.60 -6.78 0.39
C ALA A 92 4.76 -7.46 1.14
N ARG A 93 4.50 -7.99 2.35
CA ARG A 93 5.51 -8.74 3.12
C ARG A 93 6.04 -9.94 2.35
N ARG A 94 5.17 -10.73 1.70
CA ARG A 94 5.59 -11.91 0.92
C ARG A 94 6.48 -11.51 -0.25
N ILE A 95 6.14 -10.43 -0.95
CA ILE A 95 6.93 -9.87 -2.05
C ILE A 95 8.34 -9.50 -1.56
N TYR A 96 8.45 -8.71 -0.48
CA TYR A 96 9.77 -8.33 0.04
C TYR A 96 10.59 -9.52 0.59
N ILE A 97 9.94 -10.53 1.17
CA ILE A 97 10.64 -11.76 1.60
C ILE A 97 11.17 -12.53 0.38
N LYS A 98 10.35 -12.71 -0.65
CA LYS A 98 10.71 -13.39 -1.89
C LYS A 98 11.93 -12.72 -2.55
N ASP A 99 12.01 -11.40 -2.52
CA ASP A 99 13.12 -10.63 -3.10
C ASP A 99 14.36 -10.56 -2.20
N GLY A 100 14.32 -11.12 -0.98
CA GLY A 100 15.42 -11.00 0.00
C GLY A 100 15.57 -9.58 0.57
N LEU A 101 14.54 -8.73 0.44
CA LEU A 101 14.53 -7.32 0.80
C LEU A 101 13.63 -7.02 2.02
N TYR A 102 13.25 -8.03 2.81
CA TYR A 102 12.49 -7.83 4.05
C TYR A 102 13.39 -7.31 5.19
N THR A 103 13.92 -6.10 5.03
CA THR A 103 14.82 -5.44 5.97
C THR A 103 14.09 -4.89 7.19
N ALA A 104 14.82 -4.32 8.15
CA ALA A 104 14.23 -3.64 9.30
C ALA A 104 13.36 -2.44 8.86
N GLU A 105 13.79 -1.69 7.87
CA GLU A 105 13.10 -0.52 7.32
C GLU A 105 11.77 -0.91 6.66
N ILE A 106 11.75 -1.96 5.85
CA ILE A 106 10.52 -2.46 5.22
C ILE A 106 9.55 -2.98 6.27
N ARG A 107 10.05 -3.75 7.24
CA ARG A 107 9.24 -4.25 8.34
C ARG A 107 8.62 -3.11 9.15
N GLU A 108 9.37 -2.04 9.41
CA GLU A 108 8.85 -0.87 10.10
C GLU A 108 7.84 -0.10 9.24
N GLY A 109 8.09 0.04 7.93
CA GLY A 109 7.12 0.61 6.99
C GLY A 109 5.78 -0.12 7.03
N LEU A 110 5.77 -1.45 6.96
CA LEU A 110 4.53 -2.23 7.05
C LEU A 110 3.81 -2.04 8.41
N ARG A 111 4.55 -1.91 9.51
CA ARG A 111 3.96 -1.62 10.83
C ARG A 111 3.36 -0.22 10.88
N GLU A 112 4.04 0.76 10.30
CA GLU A 112 3.61 2.16 10.24
C GLU A 112 2.35 2.32 9.37
N VAL A 113 2.20 1.54 8.28
CA VAL A 113 0.94 1.49 7.50
C VAL A 113 -0.23 1.07 8.39
N ILE A 114 -0.06 0.02 9.19
CA ILE A 114 -1.10 -0.45 10.12
C ILE A 114 -1.43 0.62 11.14
N LYS A 115 -0.40 1.21 11.77
CA LYS A 115 -0.56 2.23 12.80
C LYS A 115 -1.32 3.44 12.27
N ARG A 116 -0.91 3.99 11.11
CA ARG A 116 -1.55 5.18 10.53
C ARG A 116 -3.00 4.94 10.12
N ASN A 117 -3.33 3.77 9.58
CA ASN A 117 -4.72 3.45 9.26
C ASN A 117 -5.60 3.50 10.52
N LYS A 118 -5.11 2.94 11.64
CA LYS A 118 -5.83 2.98 12.93
C LYS A 118 -5.94 4.38 13.52
N GLU A 119 -4.88 5.20 13.39
CA GLU A 119 -4.89 6.57 13.91
C GLU A 119 -5.79 7.50 13.11
N LEU A 120 -5.77 7.40 11.77
CA LEU A 120 -6.56 8.27 10.90
C LEU A 120 -8.02 7.85 10.80
N TYR A 121 -8.29 6.54 10.83
CA TYR A 121 -9.61 5.97 10.59
C TYR A 121 -10.00 4.91 11.64
N PRO A 122 -9.97 5.24 12.94
CA PRO A 122 -10.14 4.25 14.02
C PRO A 122 -11.44 3.44 13.87
N HIS A 123 -12.55 4.09 13.53
CA HIS A 123 -13.85 3.44 13.32
C HIS A 123 -13.88 2.34 12.24
N LEU A 124 -12.92 2.30 11.30
CA LEU A 124 -12.81 1.24 10.29
C LEU A 124 -11.95 0.06 10.75
N PHE A 125 -11.08 0.28 11.73
CA PHE A 125 -10.01 -0.66 12.09
C PHE A 125 -9.99 -1.08 13.57
N ASP A 126 -10.85 -0.49 14.40
CA ASP A 126 -11.03 -0.86 15.80
C ASP A 126 -11.70 -2.23 15.97
N LYS A 127 -11.62 -2.77 17.20
CA LYS A 127 -12.27 -4.03 17.61
C LYS A 127 -13.66 -3.76 18.14
#